data_AF-A0AAW6JX36-F1
#
_entry.id   AF-A0AAW6JX36-F1
#
_cell.length_a   1.000
_cell.length_b   1.000
_cell.length_c   1.000
_cell.angle_alpha   90.00
_cell.angle_beta   90.00
_cell.angle_gamma   90.00
#
_symmetry.space_group_name_H-M   'P 1'
#
loop_
_entity.id
_entity.type
_entity.pdbx_description
1 polymer ?
#
loop_
_entity_poly.entity_id
_entity_poly.type
_entity_poly.pdbx_seq_one_letter_code
_entity_poly.pdbx_strand_id
1 'polypeptide(L)' 'MENKPGYVTQAIGFLLKLLLFSALLSVLIKYAAPFLLLPATVTNVLIMVLSPTIIMAIFLLWRVPRQKQH' A
#
# COMPACT_ATOMS: atom_id res chain seq x y z
N MET A 1 -12.80 14.06 -34.42
CA MET A 1 -12.71 13.25 -33.19
C MET A 1 -11.32 13.48 -32.60
N GLU A 2 -11.19 14.50 -31.74
CA GLU A 2 -9.93 14.92 -31.16
C GLU A 2 -9.57 13.97 -30.01
N ASN A 3 -8.61 13.08 -30.26
CA ASN A 3 -8.09 12.15 -29.26
C ASN A 3 -7.30 12.96 -28.24
N LYS A 4 -7.89 13.19 -27.05
CA LYS A 4 -7.25 13.91 -25.95
C LYS A 4 -6.00 13.14 -25.48
N PRO A 5 -4.78 13.59 -25.81
CA PRO A 5 -3.56 12.85 -25.46
C PRO A 5 -3.13 13.07 -24.00
N GLY A 6 -3.89 13.85 -23.21
CA GLY A 6 -3.55 14.19 -21.83
C GLY A 6 -3.65 13.05 -20.82
N TYR A 7 -4.44 12.01 -21.11
CA TYR A 7 -4.63 10.88 -20.18
C TYR A 7 -3.41 9.94 -20.12
N VAL A 8 -2.69 9.78 -21.23
CA VAL A 8 -1.58 8.82 -21.33
C VAL A 8 -0.39 9.28 -20.49
N THR A 9 -0.11 10.59 -20.47
CA THR A 9 0.97 11.16 -19.66
C THR A 9 0.70 11.02 -18.15
N GLN A 10 -0.55 11.18 -17.71
CA GLN A 10 -0.94 10.96 -16.30
C GLN A 10 -0.87 9.48 -15.91
N ALA A 11 -1.34 8.59 -16.80
CA ALA A 11 -1.28 7.15 -16.59
C ALA A 11 0.17 6.66 -16.48
N ILE A 12 1.07 7.16 -17.31
CA ILE A 12 2.51 6.82 -17.26
C ILE A 12 3.12 7.28 -15.92
N GLY A 13 2.79 8.49 -15.45
CA GLY A 13 3.25 8.98 -14.15
C GLY A 13 2.72 8.14 -12.97
N PHE A 14 1.47 7.70 -13.05
CA PHE A 14 0.88 6.78 -12.06
C PHE A 14 1.52 5.39 -12.11
N LEU A 15 1.71 4.81 -13.30
CA LEU A 15 2.36 3.52 -13.49
C LEU A 15 3.79 3.53 -12.95
N LEU A 16 4.56 4.59 -13.19
CA LEU A 16 5.93 4.70 -12.67
C LEU A 16 5.94 4.69 -11.14
N LYS A 17 5.05 5.47 -10.50
CA LYS A 17 4.89 5.48 -9.04
C LYS A 17 4.47 4.11 -8.50
N LEU A 18 3.52 3.46 -9.17
CA LEU A 18 3.03 2.14 -8.80
C LEU A 18 4.12 1.06 -8.96
N LEU A 19 4.90 1.12 -10.04
CA LEU A 19 6.03 0.24 -10.29
C LEU A 19 7.09 0.42 -9.21
N LEU A 20 7.44 1.66 -8.87
CA LEU A 20 8.40 1.96 -7.80
C LEU A 20 7.90 1.43 -6.45
N PHE A 21 6.62 1.65 -6.14
CA PHE A 21 5.99 1.17 -4.92
C PHE A 21 5.94 -0.37 -4.87
N SER A 22 5.61 -1.02 -5.99
CA SER A 22 5.58 -2.48 -6.12
C SER A 22 6.97 -3.09 -6.02
N ALA A 23 7.98 -2.48 -6.64
CA ALA A 23 9.37 -2.91 -6.52
C ALA A 23 9.86 -2.77 -5.07
N LEU A 24 9.57 -1.64 -4.42
CA LEU A 24 9.87 -1.42 -3.01
C LEU A 24 9.15 -2.46 -2.13
N LEU A 25 7.88 -2.74 -2.40
CA LEU A 25 7.08 -3.73 -1.68
C LEU A 25 7.63 -5.15 -1.89
N SER A 26 8.06 -5.49 -3.11
CA SER A 26 8.66 -6.78 -3.45
C SER A 26 9.99 -6.98 -2.71
N VAL A 27 10.84 -5.95 -2.69
CA VAL A 27 12.06 -5.92 -1.88
C VAL A 27 11.70 -6.08 -0.40
N LEU A 28 10.74 -5.29 0.09
CA LEU A 28 10.31 -5.36 1.48
C LEU A 28 9.79 -6.76 1.85
N ILE A 29 9.04 -7.44 0.98
CA ILE A 29 8.56 -8.82 1.19
C ILE A 29 9.72 -9.83 1.10
N LYS A 30 10.60 -9.71 0.10
CA LYS A 30 11.75 -10.61 -0.11
C LYS A 30 12.73 -10.57 1.06
N TYR A 31 12.93 -9.38 1.64
CA TYR A 31 13.74 -9.19 2.84
C TYR A 31 12.92 -9.29 4.14
N ALA A 32 11.59 -9.24 4.09
CA ALA A 32 10.71 -9.61 5.20
C ALA A 32 10.57 -11.12 5.40
N ALA A 33 10.79 -11.92 4.36
CA ALA A 33 10.85 -13.37 4.49
C ALA A 33 11.97 -13.84 5.46
N PRO A 34 13.23 -13.37 5.37
CA PRO A 34 14.22 -13.62 6.41
C PRO A 34 13.95 -12.83 7.70
N PHE A 35 13.07 -11.81 7.68
CA PHE A 35 12.54 -11.24 8.92
C PHE A 35 11.57 -12.17 9.67
N LEU A 36 11.02 -13.22 9.03
CA LEU A 36 10.30 -14.30 9.73
C LEU A 36 11.25 -15.27 10.45
N LEU A 37 12.52 -15.28 10.04
CA LEU A 37 13.62 -15.94 10.75
C LEU A 37 14.28 -15.01 11.78
N LEU A 38 13.73 -13.81 12.01
CA LEU A 38 14.09 -13.07 13.22
C LEU A 38 13.61 -13.88 14.42
N PRO A 39 14.39 -13.95 15.51
CA PRO A 39 13.88 -14.44 16.78
C PRO A 39 12.55 -13.74 17.07
N ALA A 40 11.56 -14.49 17.55
CA ALA A 40 10.22 -14.02 17.89
C ALA A 40 10.28 -12.96 19.01
N THR A 41 10.79 -11.79 18.67
CA THR A 41 10.87 -10.62 19.51
C THR A 41 9.46 -10.06 19.53
N VAL A 42 8.94 -9.86 20.74
CA VAL A 42 7.56 -9.46 21.00
C VAL A 42 7.15 -8.25 20.14
N THR A 43 8.08 -7.33 19.89
CA THR A 43 7.88 -6.15 19.03
C THR A 43 7.58 -6.50 17.57
N ASN A 44 8.31 -7.43 16.95
CA ASN A 44 8.09 -7.81 15.54
C ASN A 44 6.75 -8.52 15.35
N VAL A 45 6.39 -9.41 16.29
CA VAL A 45 5.09 -10.09 16.30
C VAL A 45 3.96 -9.07 16.49
N LEU A 46 4.12 -8.13 17.42
CA LEU A 46 3.14 -7.08 17.67
C LEU A 46 2.92 -6.21 16.42
N ILE A 47 3.98 -5.83 15.69
CA ILE A 47 3.85 -5.07 14.44
C ILE A 47 3.09 -5.87 13.38
N MET A 48 3.38 -7.17 13.23
CA MET A 48 2.70 -8.02 12.25
C MET A 48 1.21 -8.21 12.56
N VAL A 49 0.85 -8.35 13.83
CA VAL A 49 -0.54 -8.50 14.28
C VAL A 49 -1.29 -7.16 14.25
N LEU A 50 -0.63 -6.06 14.60
CA LEU A 50 -1.23 -4.72 14.63
C LEU A 50 -1.34 -4.08 13.24
N SER A 51 -0.46 -4.44 12.31
CA SER A 51 -0.46 -3.94 10.93
C SER A 51 -1.80 -4.12 10.22
N PRO A 52 -2.42 -5.32 10.13
CA PRO A 52 -3.73 -5.48 9.51
C PRO A 52 -4.82 -4.66 10.22
N THR A 53 -4.74 -4.47 11.54
CA THR A 53 -5.66 -3.61 12.29
C THR A 53 -5.50 -2.14 11.91
N ILE A 54 -4.28 -1.64 11.78
CA ILE A 54 -4.00 -0.26 11.36
C ILE A 54 -4.43 -0.05 9.91
N ILE A 55 -4.14 -1.00 9.02
CA ILE A 55 -4.60 -0.96 7.62
C ILE A 55 -6.12 -0.87 7.58
N MET A 56 -6.83 -1.72 8.34
CA MET A 56 -8.29 -1.72 8.40
C MET A 56 -8.83 -0.42 9.01
N ALA A 57 -8.20 0.12 10.05
CA ALA A 57 -8.57 1.40 10.65
C ALA A 57 -8.41 2.57 9.66
N ILE A 58 -7.30 2.63 8.93
CA ILE A 58 -7.07 3.63 7.87
C ILE A 58 -8.11 3.47 6.76
N PHE A 59 -8.40 2.24 6.35
CA PHE A 59 -9.39 1.97 5.30
C PHE A 59 -10.80 2.38 5.72
N LEU A 60 -11.19 2.12 6.98
CA LEU A 60 -12.44 2.58 7.55
C LEU A 60 -12.48 4.11 7.65
N LEU A 61 -11.44 4.75 8.18
CA LEU A 61 -11.34 6.22 8.24
C LEU A 61 -11.41 6.87 6.86
N TRP A 62 -10.79 6.26 5.84
CA TRP A 62 -10.87 6.68 4.45
C TRP A 62 -12.26 6.47 3.85
N ARG A 63 -12.97 5.42 4.27
CA ARG A 63 -14.31 5.09 3.79
C ARG A 63 -15.42 5.90 4.47
N VAL A 64 -15.23 6.32 5.72
CA VAL A 64 -16.21 7.10 6.49
C VAL A 64 -16.62 8.43 5.82
N PRO A 65 -15.74 9.23 5.17
CA PRO A 65 -16.16 10.47 4.52
C PRO A 65 -17.05 10.27 3.28
N ARG A 66 -17.20 9.05 2.73
CA ARG A 66 -18.09 8.77 1.58
C ARG A 66 -19.51 8.33 1.94
N GLN A 67 -19.83 8.17 3.22
CA GLN A 67 -21.18 7.77 3.66
C GLN A 67 -22.09 8.96 4.03
N LYS A 68 -21.58 10.21 3.92
CA LYS A 68 -22.35 11.44 4.19
C LYS A 68 -22.56 12.31 2.94
N GLN A 69 -22.87 11.70 1.80
CA GLN A 69 -23.55 12.41 0.71
C GLN A 69 -25.01 11.99 0.74
N HIS A 70 -25.79 12.69 1.56
CA HIS A 70 -27.25 12.74 1.47
C HIS A 70 -27.65 14.18 1.25
#